data_AF-A0A317LRD7-F1
#
_entry.id   AF-A0A317LRD7-F1
#
_cell.length_a   1.000
_cell.length_b   1.000
_cell.length_c   1.000
_cell.angle_alpha   90.00
_cell.angle_beta   90.00
_cell.angle_gamma   90.00
#
_symmetry.space_group_name_H-M   'P 1'
#
loop_
_entity.id
_entity.type
_entity.pdbx_description
1 polymer ?
#
loop_
_entity_poly.entity_id
_entity_poly.type
_entity_poly.pdbx_seq_one_letter_code
_entity_poly.pdbx_strand_id
1 'polypeptide(L)'
;MQYEQTLTASISEHEKTFRTAISNDPVLLHFLQAGTMGSGERFAKQAIYREAAFVTFISPYFQDAYVKATISALDLKDTNLMSDVAANPILLDYQHRQQAFDQILVYLEEKKAKLASLHYKIVMHEPMDFMELPDFTNIMTITNLNYLPGEFLDFRTAYAEVALKVIKSIANREIKMSLNMNTNLRELIVDIQMLNEITEFYKVISGANNEQSAMECERAHRWHRHHRRSHSDWDWDF
;
A
#
# COMPACT_ATOMS: atom_id res chain seq x y z
N MET A 1 60.68 26.55 1.20
CA MET A 1 59.29 26.33 0.74
C MET A 1 58.79 25.09 1.44
N GLN A 2 57.89 25.29 2.39
CA GLN A 2 57.34 24.24 3.24
C GLN A 2 56.37 23.39 2.42
N TYR A 3 56.48 22.07 2.57
CA TYR A 3 55.52 21.11 2.04
C TYR A 3 54.20 21.28 2.80
N GLU A 4 53.16 21.79 2.14
CA GLU A 4 51.78 21.58 2.58
C GLU A 4 51.45 20.11 2.36
N GLN A 5 51.63 19.32 3.41
CA GLN A 5 51.02 18.01 3.51
C GLN A 5 49.51 18.20 3.58
N THR A 6 48.85 17.87 2.48
CA THR A 6 47.42 17.60 2.36
C THR A 6 46.95 16.81 3.59
N LEU A 7 46.11 17.45 4.41
CA LEU A 7 45.37 16.83 5.49
C LEU A 7 44.50 15.71 4.90
N THR A 8 44.99 14.47 4.95
CA THR A 8 44.09 13.32 5.03
C THR A 8 43.37 13.44 6.38
N ALA A 9 42.11 13.87 6.34
CA ALA A 9 41.26 13.94 7.54
C ALA A 9 41.35 12.60 8.28
N SER A 10 41.91 12.61 9.49
CA SER A 10 41.98 11.41 10.32
C SER A 10 40.57 11.01 10.71
N ILE A 11 40.01 10.02 10.02
CA ILE A 11 38.74 9.39 10.36
C ILE A 11 38.82 8.99 11.84
N SER A 12 37.86 9.47 12.65
CA SER A 12 37.84 9.19 14.09
C SER A 12 37.78 7.68 14.34
N GLU A 13 38.34 7.21 15.45
CA GLU A 13 38.34 5.77 15.78
C GLU A 13 36.91 5.21 15.90
N HIS A 14 35.96 6.06 16.30
CA HIS A 14 34.54 5.74 16.34
C HIS A 14 33.97 5.54 14.93
N GLU A 15 34.31 6.42 13.98
CA GLU A 15 33.86 6.29 12.61
C GLU A 15 34.44 5.03 11.92
N LYS A 16 35.70 4.67 12.19
CA LYS A 16 36.27 3.40 11.71
C LYS A 16 35.49 2.19 12.25
N THR A 17 35.13 2.24 13.53
CA THR A 17 34.30 1.21 14.17
C THR A 17 32.93 1.10 13.48
N PHE A 18 32.28 2.23 13.20
CA PHE A 18 30.98 2.25 12.52
C PHE A 18 31.06 1.69 11.10
N ARG A 19 32.07 2.09 10.32
CA ARG A 19 32.30 1.58 8.96
C ARG A 19 32.57 0.07 8.96
N THR A 20 33.30 -0.41 9.97
CA THR A 20 33.56 -1.85 10.15
C THR A 20 32.28 -2.60 10.49
N ALA A 21 31.44 -2.06 11.38
CA ALA A 21 30.15 -2.65 11.73
C ALA A 21 29.19 -2.77 10.52
N ILE A 22 29.17 -1.74 9.66
CA ILE A 22 28.40 -1.76 8.39
C ILE A 22 28.98 -2.80 7.43
N SER A 23 30.31 -2.84 7.26
CA SER A 23 30.96 -3.78 6.34
C SER A 23 30.79 -5.24 6.76
N ASN A 24 30.65 -5.50 8.06
CA ASN A 24 30.40 -6.82 8.63
C ASN A 24 28.92 -7.23 8.59
N ASP A 25 28.00 -6.34 8.18
CA ASP A 25 26.60 -6.65 7.94
C ASP A 25 26.31 -6.58 6.43
N PRO A 26 26.40 -7.72 5.71
CA PRO A 26 26.19 -7.75 4.27
C PRO A 26 24.76 -7.35 3.86
N VAL A 27 23.75 -7.58 4.72
CA VAL A 27 22.36 -7.22 4.44
C VAL A 27 22.20 -5.72 4.53
N LEU A 28 22.71 -5.09 5.60
CA LEU A 28 22.70 -3.63 5.73
C LEU A 28 23.50 -2.97 4.61
N LEU A 29 24.69 -3.49 4.28
CA LEU A 29 25.50 -2.95 3.20
C LEU A 29 24.77 -3.03 1.85
N HIS A 30 24.14 -4.16 1.54
CA HIS A 30 23.34 -4.32 0.33
C HIS A 30 22.15 -3.37 0.31
N PHE A 31 21.43 -3.25 1.42
CA PHE A 31 20.29 -2.35 1.55
C PHE A 31 20.68 -0.89 1.28
N LEU A 32 21.79 -0.43 1.87
CA LEU A 32 22.31 0.92 1.64
C LEU A 32 22.68 1.19 0.17
N GLN A 33 23.12 0.16 -0.57
CA GLN A 33 23.54 0.29 -1.96
C GLN A 33 22.38 0.20 -2.95
N ALA A 34 21.44 -0.71 -2.71
CA ALA A 34 20.41 -1.08 -3.68
C ALA A 34 19.00 -0.63 -3.29
N GLY A 35 18.75 -0.30 -2.01
CA GLY A 35 17.39 -0.04 -1.51
C GLY A 35 16.49 -1.28 -1.59
N THR A 36 17.09 -2.47 -1.58
CA THR A 36 16.40 -3.77 -1.64
C THR A 36 17.01 -4.73 -0.63
N MET A 37 16.27 -5.79 -0.32
CA MET A 37 16.76 -6.90 0.49
C MET A 37 16.26 -8.22 -0.07
N GLY A 38 16.97 -9.31 0.25
CA GLY A 38 16.46 -10.65 0.03
C GLY A 38 15.28 -10.95 0.97
N SER A 39 14.39 -11.83 0.50
CA SER A 39 13.19 -12.23 1.24
C SER A 39 13.54 -12.77 2.64
N GLY A 40 13.02 -12.12 3.68
CA GLY A 40 13.20 -12.53 5.08
C GLY A 40 14.57 -12.18 5.67
N GLU A 41 15.41 -11.43 4.95
CA GLU A 41 16.70 -10.98 5.48
C GLU A 41 16.50 -9.95 6.59
N ARG A 42 17.41 -9.95 7.57
CA ARG A 42 17.41 -9.00 8.68
C ARG A 42 18.81 -8.47 8.87
N PHE A 43 18.91 -7.19 9.23
CA PHE A 43 20.15 -6.63 9.72
C PHE A 43 20.62 -7.45 10.93
N ALA A 44 21.92 -7.56 11.07
CA ALA A 44 22.55 -8.24 12.18
C ALA A 44 22.07 -7.64 13.51
N LYS A 45 21.92 -8.48 14.53
CA LYS A 45 21.58 -8.03 15.87
C LYS A 45 22.82 -7.43 16.55
N GLN A 46 23.23 -6.25 16.11
CA GLN A 46 24.37 -5.54 16.67
C GLN A 46 23.90 -4.51 17.70
N ALA A 47 24.53 -4.49 18.88
CA ALA A 47 24.23 -3.48 19.91
C ALA A 47 24.47 -2.05 19.42
N ILE A 48 25.45 -1.88 18.51
CA ILE A 48 25.85 -0.60 17.93
C ILE A 48 24.71 0.11 17.19
N TYR A 49 23.71 -0.63 16.70
CA TYR A 49 22.54 -0.04 16.01
C TYR A 49 21.62 0.74 16.95
N ARG A 50 21.81 0.60 18.26
CA ARG A 50 21.10 1.37 19.29
C ARG A 50 21.90 2.59 19.76
N GLU A 51 23.15 2.72 19.34
CA GLU A 51 23.98 3.86 19.73
C GLU A 51 23.58 5.10 18.93
N ALA A 52 23.23 6.18 19.64
CA ALA A 52 22.80 7.43 18.99
C ALA A 52 23.86 7.96 18.02
N ALA A 53 25.15 7.86 18.37
CA ALA A 53 26.25 8.30 17.50
C ALA A 53 26.34 7.49 16.20
N PHE A 54 26.10 6.17 16.26
CA PHE A 54 26.05 5.33 15.07
C PHE A 54 24.84 5.68 14.19
N VAL A 55 23.66 5.84 14.81
CA VAL A 55 22.44 6.22 14.10
C VAL A 55 22.62 7.56 13.39
N THR A 56 23.14 8.58 14.07
CA THR A 56 23.44 9.88 13.44
C THR A 56 24.46 9.74 12.29
N PHE A 57 25.48 8.89 12.45
CA PHE A 57 26.46 8.65 11.40
C PHE A 57 25.88 7.98 10.15
N ILE A 58 25.03 6.97 10.33
CA ILE A 58 24.48 6.18 9.21
C ILE A 58 23.24 6.84 8.57
N SER A 59 22.52 7.69 9.31
CA SER A 59 21.24 8.27 8.89
C SER A 59 21.25 8.90 7.49
N PRO A 60 22.25 9.74 7.11
CA PRO A 60 22.28 10.35 5.77
C PRO A 60 22.33 9.34 4.63
N TYR A 61 22.95 8.17 4.85
CA TYR A 61 23.06 7.10 3.86
C TYR A 61 21.83 6.19 3.89
N PHE A 62 21.27 5.94 5.06
CA PHE A 62 20.11 5.08 5.24
C PHE A 62 18.82 5.73 4.73
N GLN A 63 18.69 7.05 4.82
CA GLN A 63 17.48 7.78 4.46
C GLN A 63 17.04 7.51 3.02
N ASP A 64 17.95 7.70 2.07
CA ASP A 64 17.67 7.54 0.64
C ASP A 64 17.32 6.08 0.30
N ALA A 65 18.06 5.13 0.86
CA ALA A 65 17.78 3.70 0.70
C ALA A 65 16.39 3.33 1.25
N TYR A 66 16.04 3.82 2.44
CA TYR A 66 14.74 3.59 3.07
C TYR A 66 13.58 4.15 2.23
N VAL A 67 13.67 5.41 1.81
CA VAL A 67 12.63 6.04 0.98
C VAL A 67 12.46 5.29 -0.34
N LYS A 68 13.56 4.97 -1.03
CA LYS A 68 13.52 4.22 -2.30
C LYS A 68 12.92 2.82 -2.12
N ALA A 69 13.30 2.10 -1.08
CA ALA A 69 12.77 0.77 -0.79
C ALA A 69 11.26 0.82 -0.56
N THR A 70 10.79 1.76 0.27
CA THR A 70 9.36 1.95 0.56
C THR A 70 8.56 2.32 -0.68
N ILE A 71 9.04 3.28 -1.48
CA ILE A 71 8.35 3.70 -2.71
C ILE A 71 8.35 2.57 -3.75
N SER A 72 9.47 1.88 -3.93
CA SER A 72 9.58 0.73 -4.84
C SER A 72 8.60 -0.38 -4.44
N ALA A 73 8.51 -0.70 -3.15
CA ALA A 73 7.55 -1.67 -2.65
C ALA A 73 6.11 -1.25 -2.93
N LEU A 74 5.78 0.04 -2.79
CA LEU A 74 4.45 0.58 -3.12
C LEU A 74 4.14 0.50 -4.62
N ASP A 75 5.05 0.93 -5.50
CA ASP A 75 4.84 0.92 -6.95
C ASP A 75 4.73 -0.52 -7.50
N LEU A 76 5.57 -1.43 -7.01
CA LEU A 76 5.60 -2.83 -7.45
C LEU A 76 4.56 -3.70 -6.74
N LYS A 77 3.84 -3.16 -5.75
CA LYS A 77 2.92 -3.91 -4.88
C LYS A 77 3.64 -5.08 -4.17
N ASP A 78 4.92 -4.92 -3.87
CA ASP A 78 5.78 -5.94 -3.25
C ASP A 78 5.63 -5.92 -1.72
N THR A 79 4.75 -6.79 -1.22
CA THR A 79 4.50 -6.93 0.22
C THR A 79 5.66 -7.58 0.96
N ASN A 80 6.52 -8.34 0.29
CA ASN A 80 7.68 -8.97 0.93
C ASN A 80 8.73 -7.91 1.22
N LEU A 81 9.07 -7.08 0.23
CA LEU A 81 9.99 -5.97 0.42
C LEU A 81 9.48 -5.00 1.50
N MET A 82 8.19 -4.63 1.48
CA MET A 82 7.64 -3.75 2.50
C MET A 82 7.70 -4.37 3.91
N SER A 83 7.35 -5.65 4.04
CA SER A 83 7.45 -6.40 5.30
C SER A 83 8.89 -6.45 5.81
N ASP A 84 9.84 -6.69 4.92
CA ASP A 84 11.25 -6.78 5.25
C ASP A 84 11.83 -5.43 5.68
N VAL A 85 11.45 -4.33 5.02
CA VAL A 85 11.78 -2.97 5.44
C VAL A 85 11.18 -2.67 6.82
N ALA A 86 9.90 -2.98 7.04
CA ALA A 86 9.19 -2.71 8.28
C ALA A 86 9.70 -3.55 9.47
N ALA A 87 10.21 -4.75 9.22
CA ALA A 87 10.71 -5.65 10.26
C ALA A 87 12.16 -5.35 10.70
N ASN A 88 12.88 -4.50 9.98
CA ASN A 88 14.22 -4.06 10.35
C ASN A 88 14.19 -2.79 11.19
N PRO A 89 15.21 -2.57 12.05
CA PRO A 89 15.30 -1.33 12.81
C PRO A 89 15.45 -0.14 11.87
N ILE A 90 14.72 0.93 12.15
CA ILE A 90 14.87 2.20 11.43
C ILE A 90 16.15 2.87 11.94
N LEU A 91 17.21 2.84 11.12
CA LEU A 91 18.51 3.44 11.43
C LEU A 91 18.55 4.91 11.02
N LEU A 92 17.51 5.66 11.40
CA LEU A 92 17.37 7.10 11.19
C LEU A 92 17.28 7.81 12.51
N ASP A 93 18.05 8.89 12.65
CA ASP A 93 17.83 9.86 13.70
C ASP A 93 16.53 10.64 13.47
N TYR A 94 16.16 11.47 14.44
CA TYR A 94 14.89 12.19 14.39
C TYR A 94 14.74 13.06 13.13
N GLN A 95 15.79 13.79 12.75
CA GLN A 95 15.74 14.71 11.61
C GLN A 95 15.60 13.96 10.29
N HIS A 96 16.44 12.96 10.05
CA HIS A 96 16.41 12.20 8.80
C HIS A 96 15.15 11.32 8.70
N ARG A 97 14.61 10.86 9.84
CA ARG A 97 13.32 10.16 9.89
C ARG A 97 12.18 11.07 9.45
N GLN A 98 12.12 12.29 9.96
CA GLN A 98 11.09 13.26 9.55
C GLN A 98 11.18 13.54 8.04
N GLN A 99 12.39 13.79 7.53
CA GLN A 99 12.61 14.02 6.10
C GLN A 99 12.23 12.82 5.23
N ALA A 100 12.57 11.59 5.65
CA ALA A 100 12.15 10.38 4.95
C ALA A 100 10.63 10.25 4.90
N PHE A 101 9.97 10.50 6.02
CA PHE A 101 8.52 10.35 6.14
C PHE A 101 7.80 11.41 5.30
N ASP A 102 8.28 12.65 5.30
CA ASP A 102 7.75 13.72 4.45
C ASP A 102 7.86 13.35 2.96
N GLN A 103 8.99 12.77 2.52
CA GLN A 103 9.15 12.33 1.13
C GLN A 103 8.18 11.21 0.75
N ILE A 104 8.03 10.20 1.62
CA ILE A 104 7.07 9.11 1.42
C ILE A 104 5.65 9.67 1.40
N LEU A 105 5.32 10.63 2.27
CA LEU A 105 4.01 11.24 2.35
C LEU A 105 3.67 12.03 1.08
N VAL A 106 4.61 12.80 0.52
CA VAL A 106 4.43 13.51 -0.76
C VAL A 106 4.03 12.52 -1.86
N TYR A 107 4.77 11.42 -1.99
CA TYR A 107 4.46 10.37 -2.97
C TYR A 107 3.07 9.75 -2.74
N LEU A 108 2.71 9.49 -1.49
CA LEU A 108 1.40 8.92 -1.12
C LEU A 108 0.24 9.89 -1.39
N GLU A 109 0.45 11.19 -1.14
CA GLU A 109 -0.52 12.25 -1.43
C GLU A 109 -0.79 12.38 -2.93
N GLU A 110 0.23 12.18 -3.79
CA GLU A 110 0.03 12.12 -5.25
C GLU A 110 -0.90 10.97 -5.66
N LYS A 111 -0.71 9.77 -5.07
CA LYS A 111 -1.58 8.61 -5.33
C LYS A 111 -3.01 8.87 -4.84
N LYS A 112 -3.17 9.47 -3.66
CA LYS A 112 -4.48 9.87 -3.11
C LYS A 112 -5.16 10.91 -4.00
N ALA A 113 -4.41 11.90 -4.49
CA ALA A 113 -4.91 12.94 -5.39
C ALA A 113 -5.38 12.33 -6.73
N LYS A 114 -4.65 11.33 -7.27
CA LYS A 114 -5.11 10.58 -8.44
C LYS A 114 -6.46 9.92 -8.18
N LEU A 115 -6.64 9.23 -7.05
CA LEU A 115 -7.93 8.63 -6.68
C LEU A 115 -9.05 9.67 -6.54
N ALA A 116 -8.77 10.82 -5.94
CA ALA A 116 -9.72 11.93 -5.83
C ALA A 116 -10.11 12.51 -7.21
N SER A 117 -9.16 12.57 -8.15
CA SER A 117 -9.45 12.99 -9.53
C SER A 117 -10.37 12.01 -10.25
N LEU A 118 -10.20 10.70 -10.01
CA LEU A 118 -11.08 9.68 -10.56
C LEU A 118 -12.48 9.77 -9.96
N HIS A 119 -12.60 10.03 -8.66
CA HIS A 119 -13.89 10.34 -8.03
C HIS A 119 -14.61 11.50 -8.74
N TYR A 120 -13.90 12.60 -9.01
CA TYR A 120 -14.47 13.75 -9.70
C TYR A 120 -15.02 13.39 -11.09
N LYS A 121 -14.25 12.62 -11.88
CA LYS A 121 -14.69 12.14 -13.20
C LYS A 121 -15.96 11.29 -13.13
N ILE A 122 -16.07 10.40 -12.15
CA ILE A 122 -17.28 9.57 -11.92
C ILE A 122 -18.50 10.45 -11.69
N VAL A 123 -18.36 11.44 -10.80
CA VAL A 123 -19.45 12.34 -10.40
C VAL A 123 -19.86 13.26 -11.55
N MET A 124 -18.91 13.70 -12.37
CA MET A 124 -19.18 14.53 -13.56
C MET A 124 -19.63 13.73 -14.78
N HIS A 125 -19.81 12.40 -14.66
CA HIS A 125 -20.18 11.51 -15.75
C HIS A 125 -19.21 11.59 -16.95
N GLU A 126 -17.94 11.91 -16.69
CA GLU A 126 -16.91 11.90 -17.72
C GLU A 126 -16.57 10.47 -18.14
N PRO A 127 -16.22 10.22 -19.42
CA PRO A 127 -15.74 8.93 -19.85
C PRO A 127 -14.50 8.52 -19.06
N MET A 128 -14.54 7.34 -18.44
CA MET A 128 -13.39 6.78 -17.73
C MET A 128 -13.43 5.26 -17.76
N ASP A 129 -12.24 4.67 -17.64
CA ASP A 129 -12.07 3.24 -17.49
C ASP A 129 -12.14 2.86 -16.01
N PHE A 130 -13.15 2.08 -15.63
CA PHE A 130 -13.31 1.59 -14.26
C PHE A 130 -12.27 0.52 -13.89
N MET A 131 -11.54 -0.04 -14.86
CA MET A 131 -10.58 -1.12 -14.64
C MET A 131 -9.37 -0.69 -13.80
N GLU A 132 -9.04 0.60 -13.73
CA GLU A 132 -7.95 1.09 -12.88
C GLU A 132 -8.36 1.30 -11.40
N LEU A 133 -9.65 1.34 -11.08
CA LEU A 133 -10.10 1.62 -9.71
C LEU A 133 -9.73 0.54 -8.70
N PRO A 134 -9.85 -0.77 -9.00
CA PRO A 134 -9.49 -1.82 -8.07
C PRO A 134 -8.03 -1.76 -7.61
N ASP A 135 -7.14 -1.17 -8.40
CA ASP A 135 -5.73 -1.06 -8.05
C ASP A 135 -5.47 -0.18 -6.82
N PHE A 136 -6.32 0.82 -6.56
CA PHE A 136 -6.20 1.69 -5.40
C PHE A 136 -6.59 1.03 -4.09
N THR A 137 -7.37 -0.05 -4.16
CA THR A 137 -7.83 -0.80 -2.98
C THR A 137 -7.52 -2.28 -3.14
N ASN A 138 -6.54 -2.67 -3.96
CA ASN A 138 -6.18 -4.08 -4.03
C ASN A 138 -5.50 -4.50 -2.73
N ILE A 139 -5.58 -5.79 -2.39
CA ILE A 139 -5.10 -6.27 -1.10
C ILE A 139 -3.60 -5.97 -0.88
N MET A 140 -2.77 -6.06 -1.92
CA MET A 140 -1.33 -5.77 -1.81
C MET A 140 -1.07 -4.30 -1.46
N THR A 141 -1.85 -3.37 -2.03
CA THR A 141 -1.78 -1.93 -1.73
C THR A 141 -2.19 -1.69 -0.29
N ILE A 142 -3.30 -2.28 0.16
CA ILE A 142 -3.77 -2.17 1.55
C ILE A 142 -2.73 -2.73 2.53
N THR A 143 -2.17 -3.90 2.23
CA THR A 143 -1.11 -4.52 3.03
C THR A 143 0.14 -3.63 3.10
N ASN A 144 0.60 -3.06 1.99
CA ASN A 144 1.75 -2.16 1.98
C ASN A 144 1.50 -0.88 2.80
N LEU A 145 0.31 -0.30 2.70
CA LEU A 145 -0.07 0.84 3.54
C LEU A 145 -0.09 0.47 5.02
N ASN A 146 -0.50 -0.74 5.37
CA ASN A 146 -0.54 -1.22 6.76
C ASN A 146 0.84 -1.44 7.37
N TYR A 147 1.85 -1.75 6.56
CA TYR A 147 3.24 -1.85 7.02
C TYR A 147 3.88 -0.50 7.33
N LEU A 148 3.30 0.61 6.85
CA LEU A 148 3.82 1.93 7.17
C LEU A 148 3.72 2.21 8.68
N PRO A 149 4.68 2.96 9.24
CA PRO A 149 4.68 3.34 10.65
C PRO A 149 3.40 4.03 11.11
N GLY A 150 3.17 4.05 12.43
CA GLY A 150 1.98 4.65 13.05
C GLY A 150 1.79 6.13 12.70
N GLU A 151 2.87 6.84 12.38
CA GLU A 151 2.89 8.22 11.90
C GLU A 151 2.08 8.43 10.60
N PHE A 152 1.81 7.37 9.85
CA PHE A 152 0.98 7.41 8.63
C PHE A 152 -0.50 7.08 8.88
N LEU A 153 -0.96 7.00 10.14
CA LEU A 153 -2.37 6.74 10.46
C LEU A 153 -3.31 7.80 9.86
N ASP A 154 -3.01 9.09 10.04
CA ASP A 154 -3.83 10.18 9.53
C ASP A 154 -3.95 10.13 7.99
N PHE A 155 -2.84 9.81 7.32
CA PHE A 155 -2.84 9.59 5.88
C PHE A 155 -3.74 8.40 5.49
N ARG A 156 -3.61 7.25 6.17
CA ARG A 156 -4.42 6.05 5.88
C ARG A 156 -5.91 6.33 6.05
N THR A 157 -6.31 7.04 7.11
CA THR A 157 -7.69 7.49 7.29
C THR A 157 -8.14 8.37 6.12
N ALA A 158 -7.39 9.43 5.80
CA ALA A 158 -7.76 10.35 4.73
C ALA A 158 -7.82 9.65 3.35
N TYR A 159 -6.94 8.70 3.11
CA TYR A 159 -6.96 7.85 1.92
C TYR A 159 -8.24 6.99 1.86
N ALA A 160 -8.60 6.36 2.97
CA ALA A 160 -9.79 5.54 3.08
C ALA A 160 -11.08 6.33 2.86
N GLU A 161 -11.16 7.57 3.34
CA GLU A 161 -12.28 8.47 3.08
C GLU A 161 -12.49 8.70 1.58
N VAL A 162 -11.40 8.99 0.86
CA VAL A 162 -11.43 9.23 -0.60
C VAL A 162 -11.81 7.93 -1.33
N ALA A 163 -11.22 6.80 -0.94
CA ALA A 163 -11.56 5.50 -1.51
C ALA A 163 -13.04 5.16 -1.29
N LEU A 164 -13.57 5.36 -0.08
CA LEU A 164 -14.98 5.08 0.22
C LEU A 164 -15.92 5.97 -0.60
N LYS A 165 -15.57 7.23 -0.86
CA LYS A 165 -16.34 8.11 -1.76
C LYS A 165 -16.39 7.54 -3.18
N VAL A 166 -15.27 7.08 -3.73
CA VAL A 166 -15.22 6.41 -5.03
C VAL A 166 -16.13 5.18 -5.06
N ILE A 167 -15.97 4.29 -4.07
CA ILE A 167 -16.74 3.04 -3.97
C ILE A 167 -18.25 3.33 -3.91
N LYS A 168 -18.66 4.33 -3.12
CA LYS A 168 -20.05 4.80 -3.03
C LYS A 168 -20.58 5.30 -4.38
N SER A 169 -19.78 6.09 -5.10
CA SER A 169 -20.16 6.67 -6.39
C SER A 169 -20.32 5.64 -7.51
N ILE A 170 -19.66 4.48 -7.42
CA ILE A 170 -19.78 3.40 -8.42
C ILE A 170 -20.73 2.27 -8.02
N ALA A 171 -21.21 2.21 -6.77
CA ALA A 171 -21.99 1.08 -6.24
C ALA A 171 -23.26 0.74 -7.02
N ASN A 172 -23.95 1.75 -7.56
CA ASN A 172 -25.18 1.55 -8.33
C ASN A 172 -24.93 1.09 -9.78
N ARG A 173 -23.70 1.26 -10.29
CA ARG A 173 -23.33 0.91 -11.67
C ARG A 173 -22.55 -0.40 -11.71
N GLU A 174 -21.62 -0.56 -10.78
CA GLU A 174 -20.61 -1.62 -10.74
C GLU A 174 -20.60 -2.31 -9.36
N ILE A 175 -21.73 -2.85 -8.93
CA ILE A 175 -21.93 -3.35 -7.56
C ILE A 175 -20.88 -4.39 -7.11
N LYS A 176 -20.47 -5.28 -8.02
CA LYS A 176 -19.47 -6.33 -7.75
C LYS A 176 -18.08 -5.72 -7.55
N MET A 177 -17.73 -4.72 -8.35
CA MET A 177 -16.46 -4.00 -8.22
C MET A 177 -16.43 -3.23 -6.91
N SER A 178 -17.47 -2.46 -6.60
CA SER A 178 -17.60 -1.75 -5.34
C SER A 178 -17.53 -2.68 -4.13
N LEU A 179 -18.19 -3.84 -4.17
CA LEU A 179 -18.12 -4.82 -3.09
C LEU A 179 -16.69 -5.34 -2.90
N ASN A 180 -15.98 -5.69 -3.98
CA ASN A 180 -14.58 -6.13 -3.91
C ASN A 180 -13.67 -5.04 -3.33
N MET A 181 -13.75 -3.82 -3.86
CA MET A 181 -12.98 -2.69 -3.36
C MET A 181 -13.23 -2.42 -1.87
N ASN A 182 -14.50 -2.44 -1.45
CA ASN A 182 -14.86 -2.23 -0.05
C ASN A 182 -14.40 -3.38 0.85
N THR A 183 -14.44 -4.62 0.35
CA THR A 183 -13.92 -5.80 1.08
C THR A 183 -12.46 -5.62 1.43
N ASN A 184 -11.63 -5.22 0.46
CA ASN A 184 -10.22 -4.99 0.71
C ASN A 184 -9.98 -3.75 1.59
N LEU A 185 -10.75 -2.67 1.39
CA LEU A 185 -10.60 -1.44 2.16
C LEU A 185 -10.84 -1.65 3.67
N ARG A 186 -11.68 -2.62 4.06
CA ARG A 186 -11.90 -2.99 5.48
C ARG A 186 -10.66 -3.51 6.18
N GLU A 187 -9.68 -4.01 5.43
CA GLU A 187 -8.42 -4.50 5.99
C GLU A 187 -7.43 -3.35 6.25
N LEU A 188 -7.71 -2.12 5.80
CA LEU A 188 -6.85 -0.97 6.05
C LEU A 188 -6.94 -0.54 7.51
N ILE A 189 -5.78 -0.38 8.15
CA ILE A 189 -5.68 0.13 9.52
C ILE A 189 -5.92 1.64 9.48
N VAL A 190 -7.09 2.03 9.98
CA VAL A 190 -7.58 3.42 10.06
C VAL A 190 -8.10 3.69 11.47
N ASP A 191 -8.50 4.93 11.74
CA ASP A 191 -9.22 5.20 12.99
C ASP A 191 -10.57 4.47 13.07
N ILE A 192 -11.11 4.41 14.28
CA ILE A 192 -12.32 3.64 14.59
C ILE A 192 -13.57 4.19 13.89
N GLN A 193 -13.64 5.51 13.66
CA GLN A 193 -14.80 6.12 13.01
C GLN A 193 -14.83 5.71 11.54
N MET A 194 -13.71 5.86 10.85
CA MET A 194 -13.57 5.49 9.46
C MET A 194 -13.81 3.98 9.25
N LEU A 195 -13.30 3.12 10.13
CA LEU A 195 -13.54 1.67 10.08
C LEU A 195 -15.03 1.33 10.18
N ASN A 196 -15.76 2.01 11.06
CA ASN A 196 -17.20 1.84 11.21
C ASN A 196 -17.94 2.26 9.93
N GLU A 197 -17.58 3.39 9.33
CA GLU A 197 -18.19 3.87 8.08
C GLU A 197 -17.99 2.89 6.91
N ILE A 198 -16.77 2.36 6.75
CA ILE A 198 -16.46 1.35 5.73
C ILE A 198 -17.31 0.08 5.97
N THR A 199 -17.36 -0.38 7.21
CA THR A 199 -18.07 -1.60 7.61
C THR A 199 -19.58 -1.48 7.42
N GLU A 200 -20.18 -0.36 7.80
CA GLU A 200 -21.61 -0.11 7.57
C GLU A 200 -21.92 -0.07 6.07
N PHE A 201 -21.09 0.59 5.27
CA PHE A 201 -21.30 0.60 3.83
C PHE A 201 -21.13 -0.78 3.19
N TYR A 202 -20.22 -1.62 3.70
CA TYR A 202 -20.06 -3.01 3.26
C TYR A 202 -21.34 -3.83 3.47
N LYS A 203 -22.02 -3.67 4.61
CA LYS A 203 -23.31 -4.34 4.88
C LYS A 203 -24.38 -3.93 3.87
N VAL A 204 -24.46 -2.63 3.55
CA VAL A 204 -25.42 -2.11 2.57
C VAL A 204 -25.17 -2.73 1.19
N ILE A 205 -23.94 -2.69 0.70
CA ILE A 205 -23.64 -3.15 -0.66
C ILE A 205 -23.66 -4.68 -0.80
N SER A 206 -23.26 -5.42 0.23
CA SER A 206 -23.38 -6.88 0.23
C SER A 206 -24.85 -7.33 0.19
N GLY A 207 -25.75 -6.64 0.92
CA GLY A 207 -27.19 -6.87 0.85
C GLY A 207 -27.74 -6.65 -0.56
N ALA A 208 -27.43 -5.50 -1.18
CA ALA A 208 -27.86 -5.18 -2.54
C ALA A 208 -27.33 -6.18 -3.59
N ASN A 209 -26.09 -6.65 -3.45
CA ASN A 209 -25.50 -7.65 -4.35
C ASN A 209 -26.20 -9.01 -4.25
N ASN A 210 -26.61 -9.41 -3.04
CA ASN A 210 -27.36 -10.65 -2.81
C ASN A 210 -28.76 -10.57 -3.43
N GLU A 211 -29.45 -9.43 -3.27
CA GLU A 211 -30.76 -9.19 -3.89
C GLU A 211 -30.68 -9.23 -5.42
N GLN A 212 -29.67 -8.57 -6.01
CA GLN A 212 -29.45 -8.61 -7.45
C GLN A 212 -29.21 -10.04 -7.95
N SER A 213 -28.36 -10.80 -7.26
CA SER A 213 -28.06 -12.18 -7.62
C SER A 213 -29.31 -13.08 -7.54
N ALA A 214 -30.16 -12.89 -6.54
CA ALA A 214 -31.42 -13.61 -6.40
C ALA A 214 -32.39 -13.30 -7.55
N MET A 215 -32.53 -12.03 -7.92
CA MET A 215 -33.37 -11.60 -9.05
C MET A 215 -32.89 -12.18 -10.39
N GLU A 216 -31.58 -12.21 -10.63
CA GLU A 216 -30.98 -12.82 -11.82
C GLU A 216 -31.26 -14.33 -11.89
N CYS A 217 -31.13 -15.03 -10.77
CA CYS A 217 -31.48 -16.45 -10.66
C CYS A 217 -32.96 -16.70 -10.99
N GLU A 218 -33.88 -15.93 -10.40
CA GLU A 218 -35.32 -16.06 -10.68
C GLU A 218 -35.67 -15.80 -12.15
N ARG A 219 -35.00 -14.84 -12.79
CA ARG A 219 -35.16 -14.56 -14.23
C ARG A 219 -34.69 -15.74 -15.08
N ALA A 220 -33.53 -16.32 -14.78
CA ALA A 220 -33.03 -17.51 -15.47
C ALA A 220 -33.97 -18.72 -15.31
N HIS A 221 -34.46 -18.97 -14.08
CA HIS A 221 -35.44 -20.01 -13.81
C HIS A 221 -36.77 -19.81 -14.54
N ARG A 222 -37.22 -18.56 -14.73
CA ARG A 222 -38.40 -18.24 -15.55
C ARG A 222 -38.14 -18.51 -17.03
N TRP A 223 -37.00 -18.08 -17.56
CA TRP A 223 -36.62 -18.28 -18.96
C TRP A 223 -36.57 -19.78 -19.33
N HIS A 224 -35.92 -20.60 -18.50
CA HIS A 224 -35.87 -22.06 -18.70
C HIS A 224 -37.24 -22.74 -18.60
N ARG A 225 -38.14 -22.27 -17.72
CA ARG A 225 -39.52 -22.79 -17.64
C ARG A 225 -40.34 -22.48 -18.89
N HIS A 226 -40.18 -21.29 -19.47
CA HIS A 226 -40.85 -20.94 -20.73
C HIS A 226 -40.29 -21.73 -21.93
N HIS A 227 -38.98 -21.94 -22.01
CA HIS A 227 -38.36 -22.66 -23.13
C HIS A 227 -38.60 -24.18 -23.09
N ARG A 228 -38.72 -24.79 -21.89
CA ARG A 228 -39.10 -26.20 -21.76
C ARG A 228 -40.55 -26.48 -22.16
N ARG A 229 -41.46 -25.52 -21.96
CA ARG A 229 -42.86 -25.66 -22.40
C ARG A 229 -43.02 -25.51 -23.91
N SER A 230 -42.26 -24.63 -24.56
CA SER A 230 -42.28 -24.49 -26.02
C SER A 230 -41.65 -25.66 -26.80
N HIS A 231 -40.87 -26.52 -26.13
CA HIS A 231 -40.30 -27.74 -26.73
C HIS A 231 -41.18 -28.99 -26.52
N SER A 232 -42.18 -28.96 -25.62
CA SER A 232 -43.08 -30.10 -25.41
C SER A 232 -44.31 -30.10 -26.33
N ASP A 233 -44.51 -29.03 -27.11
CA ASP A 233 -45.69 -28.87 -27.99
C ASP A 233 -45.44 -29.35 -29.43
N TRP A 234 -44.29 -29.96 -29.73
CA TRP A 234 -43.93 -30.47 -31.07
C TRP A 234 -43.85 -32.00 -31.20
N ASP A 235 -44.14 -32.76 -30.13
CA ASP A 235 -43.91 -34.22 -30.09
C ASP A 235 -45.18 -35.09 -30.26
N TRP A 236 -46.25 -34.60 -30.89
CA TRP A 236 -47.51 -35.36 -31.03
C TRP A 236 -48.14 -35.38 -32.43
N ASP A 237 -47.35 -35.56 -33.49
CA ASP A 237 -47.92 -35.96 -34.80
C ASP A 237 -47.02 -37.00 -35.50
N PHE A 238 -47.20 -38.29 -35.15
CA PHE A 238 -46.89 -39.45 -35.99
C PHE A 238 -47.78 -40.64 -35.62
#